data_AF-D8LF62-F1
#
_entry.id   AF-D8LF62-F1
#
_cell.length_a   1.000
_cell.length_b   1.000
_cell.length_c   1.000
_cell.angle_alpha   90.00
_cell.angle_beta   90.00
_cell.angle_gamma   90.00
#
_symmetry.space_group_name_H-M   'P 1'
#
loop_
_entity.id
_entity.type
_entity.pdbx_description
1 polymer ?
#
loop_
_entity_poly.entity_id
_entity_poly.type
_entity_poly.pdbx_seq_one_letter_code
_entity_poly.pdbx_strand_id
1 'polypeptide(L)'
;MTLFESERVWMLGKLLSQVWIPNFSNRLVLSPLERKVQVVGMAKLMCENLEVKESPTMWPGLLVCIMETLVPEDASKSKDEVEAQDNDEEEIAFDSAFSKLRMTGSGEQDPVPEVASETLFLAKSLADLCASQPGKYPNMIASALAGRPSGQKELQGFLAQAGVTLV
;
A
#
# COMPACT_ATOMS: atom_id res chain seq x y z
N MET A 1 -14.62 10.29 -26.09
CA MET A 1 -13.86 10.25 -24.84
C MET A 1 -14.09 11.59 -24.15
N THR A 2 -14.89 11.59 -23.09
CA THR A 2 -15.53 12.78 -22.49
C THR A 2 -14.54 13.56 -21.62
N LEU A 3 -14.54 14.89 -21.72
CA LEU A 3 -13.68 15.82 -20.95
C LEU A 3 -13.57 15.48 -19.45
N PHE A 4 -14.65 15.00 -18.85
CA PHE A 4 -14.67 14.57 -17.45
C PHE A 4 -13.76 13.36 -17.16
N GLU A 5 -13.62 12.41 -18.08
CA GLU A 5 -12.73 11.25 -17.88
C GLU A 5 -11.26 11.71 -17.82
N SER A 6 -10.88 12.65 -18.69
CA SER A 6 -9.51 13.18 -18.69
C SER A 6 -9.16 13.95 -17.42
N GLU A 7 -10.11 14.70 -16.85
CA GLU A 7 -9.90 15.38 -15.56
C GLU A 7 -9.78 14.39 -14.41
N ARG A 8 -10.58 13.31 -14.43
CA ARG A 8 -10.51 12.25 -13.42
C ARG A 8 -9.16 11.55 -13.40
N VAL A 9 -8.65 11.14 -14.58
CA VAL A 9 -7.32 10.53 -14.72
C VAL A 9 -6.23 11.47 -14.20
N TRP A 10 -6.31 12.76 -14.54
CA TRP A 10 -5.34 13.74 -14.11
C TRP A 10 -5.35 13.95 -12.59
N MET A 11 -6.53 14.08 -11.99
CA MET A 11 -6.67 14.21 -10.53
C MET A 11 -6.19 12.95 -9.80
N LEU A 12 -6.54 11.76 -10.29
CA LEU A 12 -6.07 10.50 -9.72
C LEU A 12 -4.55 10.40 -9.77
N GLY A 13 -3.95 10.73 -10.92
CA GLY A 13 -2.49 10.71 -11.06
C GLY A 13 -1.79 11.72 -10.15
N LYS A 14 -2.37 12.90 -9.96
CA LYS A 14 -1.87 13.90 -9.00
C LYS A 14 -2.00 13.43 -7.56
N LEU A 15 -3.15 12.90 -7.17
CA LEU A 15 -3.38 12.35 -5.84
C LEU A 15 -2.39 11.23 -5.54
N LEU A 16 -2.22 10.27 -6.45
CA LEU A 16 -1.30 9.15 -6.26
C LEU A 16 0.15 9.61 -6.18
N SER A 17 0.60 10.45 -7.11
CA SER A 17 2.01 10.85 -7.17
C SER A 17 2.43 11.90 -6.13
N GLN A 18 1.54 12.82 -5.75
CA GLN A 18 1.89 13.95 -4.88
C GLN A 18 1.42 13.78 -3.44
N VAL A 19 0.36 13.00 -3.22
CA VAL A 19 -0.21 12.80 -1.88
C VAL A 19 0.04 11.38 -1.42
N TRP A 20 -0.47 10.39 -2.16
CA TRP A 20 -0.46 9.00 -1.70
C TRP A 20 0.97 8.45 -1.63
N ILE A 21 1.73 8.40 -2.73
CA ILE A 21 3.08 7.80 -2.71
C ILE A 21 4.03 8.52 -1.71
N PRO A 22 4.09 9.87 -1.66
CA PRO A 22 5.00 10.57 -0.75
C PRO A 22 4.62 10.47 0.74
N ASN A 23 3.33 10.55 1.08
CA ASN A 23 2.90 10.47 2.48
C ASN A 23 3.05 9.06 3.05
N PHE A 24 3.09 8.03 2.19
CA PHE A 24 3.22 6.64 2.63
C PHE A 24 4.67 6.18 2.79
N SER A 25 5.61 6.84 2.11
CA SER A 25 7.03 6.72 2.43
C SER A 25 7.37 7.39 3.78
N ASN A 26 6.48 8.27 4.27
CA ASN A 26 6.55 8.85 5.60
C ASN A 26 5.96 7.86 6.62
N ARG A 27 6.85 7.30 7.43
CA ARG A 27 6.72 6.02 8.14
C ARG A 27 5.81 6.09 9.37
N LEU A 28 4.49 6.21 9.19
CA LEU A 28 3.59 5.92 10.30
C LEU A 28 3.60 4.42 10.60
N VAL A 29 3.77 4.08 11.88
CA VAL A 29 3.55 2.73 12.39
C VAL A 29 2.06 2.43 12.27
N LEU A 30 1.66 1.87 11.13
CA LEU A 30 0.30 1.42 10.89
C LEU A 30 -0.01 0.24 11.80
N SER A 31 -1.21 0.23 12.39
CA SER A 31 -1.71 -0.98 13.03
C SER A 31 -1.71 -2.14 12.03
N PRO A 32 -1.61 -3.41 12.50
CA PRO A 32 -1.65 -4.57 11.60
C PRO A 32 -2.87 -4.57 10.68
N LEU A 33 -4.01 -4.05 11.14
CA LEU A 33 -5.21 -3.91 10.33
C LEU A 33 -5.05 -2.86 9.24
N GLU A 34 -4.63 -1.65 9.58
CA GLU A 34 -4.43 -0.57 8.59
C GLU A 34 -3.41 -0.95 7.54
N ARG A 35 -2.31 -1.60 7.94
CA ARG A 35 -1.31 -2.12 7.00
C ARG A 35 -1.93 -3.12 6.03
N LYS A 36 -2.75 -4.06 6.52
CA LYS A 36 -3.44 -5.04 5.68
C LYS A 36 -4.38 -4.36 4.68
N VAL A 37 -5.24 -3.47 5.16
CA VAL A 37 -6.21 -2.72 4.35
C VAL A 37 -5.49 -1.93 3.26
N GLN A 38 -4.39 -1.28 3.61
CA GLN A 38 -3.60 -0.50 2.69
C GLN A 38 -2.98 -1.36 1.57
N VAL A 39 -2.30 -2.45 1.93
CA VAL A 39 -1.65 -3.32 0.94
C VAL A 39 -2.69 -3.92 0.01
N VAL A 40 -3.82 -4.40 0.55
CA VAL A 40 -4.92 -4.96 -0.24
C VAL A 40 -5.55 -3.89 -1.14
N GLY A 41 -5.78 -2.67 -0.63
CA GLY A 41 -6.34 -1.56 -1.38
C GLY A 41 -5.45 -1.12 -2.54
N MET A 42 -4.15 -0.98 -2.29
CA MET A 42 -3.17 -0.65 -3.33
C MET A 42 -3.03 -1.77 -4.37
N ALA A 43 -3.02 -3.03 -3.93
CA ALA A 43 -2.98 -4.18 -4.84
C ALA A 43 -4.22 -4.21 -5.75
N LYS A 44 -5.43 -4.00 -5.20
CA LYS A 44 -6.66 -3.90 -6.00
C LYS A 44 -6.62 -2.71 -6.94
N LEU A 45 -6.20 -1.53 -6.47
CA LEU A 45 -6.08 -0.34 -7.31
C LEU A 45 -5.15 -0.59 -8.52
N MET A 46 -4.01 -1.23 -8.28
CA MET A 46 -3.02 -1.57 -9.30
C MET A 46 -3.49 -2.69 -10.25
N CYS A 47 -4.21 -3.68 -9.75
CA CYS A 47 -4.64 -4.88 -10.49
C CYS A 47 -6.04 -4.79 -11.08
N GLU A 48 -6.87 -3.79 -10.75
CA GLU A 48 -8.25 -3.67 -11.26
C GLU A 48 -8.44 -2.40 -12.09
N ASN A 49 -7.82 -1.27 -11.72
CA ASN A 49 -8.04 0.00 -12.39
C ASN A 49 -7.26 0.10 -13.73
N LEU A 50 -7.98 0.32 -14.84
CA LEU A 50 -7.38 0.38 -16.18
C LEU A 50 -6.41 1.56 -16.35
N GLU A 51 -6.74 2.72 -15.77
CA GLU A 51 -5.94 3.94 -15.90
C GLU A 51 -4.58 3.80 -15.19
N VAL A 52 -4.59 3.13 -14.03
CA VAL A 52 -3.37 2.80 -13.28
C VAL A 52 -2.56 1.73 -14.00
N LYS A 53 -3.21 0.69 -14.54
CA LYS A 53 -2.57 -0.39 -15.32
C LYS A 53 -1.86 0.08 -16.58
N GLU A 54 -2.41 1.09 -17.24
CA GLU A 54 -1.88 1.64 -18.48
C GLU A 54 -0.80 2.69 -18.25
N SER A 55 -0.71 3.24 -17.04
CA SER A 55 0.28 4.25 -16.71
C SER A 55 1.67 3.66 -16.41
N PRO A 56 2.70 4.01 -17.18
CA PRO A 56 4.05 3.49 -17.00
C PRO A 56 4.76 4.07 -15.78
N THR A 57 4.25 5.16 -15.18
CA THR A 57 4.87 5.83 -14.04
C THR A 57 4.17 5.52 -12.72
N MET A 58 2.84 5.42 -12.72
CA MET A 58 2.05 5.18 -11.50
C MET A 58 2.14 3.73 -11.04
N TRP A 59 2.10 2.78 -11.97
CA TRP A 59 2.10 1.35 -11.65
C TRP A 59 3.39 0.90 -10.94
N PRO A 60 4.61 1.23 -11.45
CA PRO A 60 5.85 0.88 -10.75
C PRO A 60 5.97 1.55 -9.37
N GLY A 61 5.56 2.82 -9.26
CA GLY A 61 5.61 3.57 -8.00
C GLY A 61 4.74 2.96 -6.91
N LEU A 62 3.53 2.49 -7.27
CA LEU A 62 2.66 1.77 -6.36
C LEU A 62 3.25 0.42 -5.91
N LEU A 63 3.83 -0.35 -6.84
CA LEU A 63 4.48 -1.61 -6.51
C LEU A 63 5.63 -1.40 -5.52
N VAL A 64 6.47 -0.39 -5.74
CA VAL A 64 7.57 -0.05 -4.83
C VAL A 64 7.04 0.33 -3.45
N CYS A 65 5.99 1.15 -3.37
CA CYS A 65 5.37 1.56 -2.10
C CYS A 65 4.76 0.36 -1.34
N ILE A 66 4.11 -0.58 -2.03
CA ILE A 66 3.62 -1.82 -1.42
C ILE A 66 4.80 -2.63 -0.84
N MET A 67 5.91 -2.74 -1.59
CA MET A 67 7.10 -3.45 -1.13
C MET A 67 7.78 -2.74 0.05
N GLU A 68 7.79 -1.41 0.10
CA GLU A 68 8.24 -0.63 1.27
C GLU A 68 7.45 -0.98 2.51
N THR A 69 6.13 -1.11 2.35
CA THR A 69 5.21 -1.36 3.46
C THR A 69 5.37 -2.79 4.00
N LEU A 70 5.62 -3.76 3.11
CA LEU A 70 5.81 -5.17 3.48
C LEU A 70 7.22 -5.48 3.99
N VAL A 71 8.22 -4.85 3.38
CA VAL A 71 9.65 -5.10 3.64
C VAL A 71 10.37 -3.75 3.75
N PRO A 72 10.33 -3.11 4.93
CA PRO A 72 11.08 -1.88 5.15
C PRO A 72 12.58 -2.17 5.14
N GLU A 73 13.32 -1.62 4.17
CA GLU A 73 14.78 -1.87 4.03
C GLU A 73 15.62 -1.25 5.16
N ASP A 74 15.10 -0.28 5.89
CA ASP A 74 15.79 0.40 6.99
C ASP A 74 14.93 0.34 8.26
N ALA A 75 15.01 -0.73 9.04
CA ALA A 75 14.35 -0.81 10.35
C ALA A 75 14.96 0.14 11.41
N SER A 76 16.05 0.85 11.09
CA SER A 76 16.82 1.67 12.03
C SER A 76 16.37 3.14 12.15
N LYS A 77 15.59 3.67 11.19
CA LYS A 77 15.19 5.10 11.19
C LYS A 77 13.83 5.37 11.83
N SER A 78 13.04 4.33 12.11
CA SER A 78 11.65 4.47 12.54
C SER A 78 11.44 4.43 14.05
N LYS A 79 12.51 4.58 14.86
CA LYS A 79 12.39 4.60 16.32
C LYS A 79 12.59 6.00 16.91
N ASP A 80 13.37 6.85 16.25
CA ASP A 80 13.79 8.16 16.77
C ASP A 80 12.78 9.28 16.52
N GLU A 81 11.90 9.13 15.52
CA GLU A 81 10.83 10.10 15.22
C GLU A 81 9.54 9.80 16.03
N VAL A 82 9.48 8.66 16.72
CA VAL A 82 8.30 8.19 17.46
C VAL A 82 8.23 8.82 18.86
N GLU A 83 9.36 9.24 19.42
CA GLU A 83 9.39 9.92 20.72
C GLU A 83 9.01 11.41 20.62
N ALA A 84 8.95 11.99 19.42
CA ALA A 84 8.65 13.41 19.24
C ALA A 84 7.15 13.72 19.11
N GLN A 85 6.30 12.73 18.80
CA GLN A 85 4.86 12.94 18.58
C GLN A 85 3.98 12.42 19.72
N ASP A 86 4.56 11.73 20.71
CA ASP A 86 3.87 11.30 21.93
C ASP A 86 4.07 12.28 23.10
N ASN A 87 4.67 13.45 22.83
CA ASN A 87 4.91 14.51 23.82
C ASN A 87 4.02 15.74 23.59
N ASP A 88 2.77 15.52 23.20
CA ASP A 88 1.69 16.47 23.51
C ASP A 88 1.44 16.43 25.03
N GLU A 89 2.41 16.95 25.80
CA GLU A 89 2.21 17.34 27.19
C GLU A 89 1.12 18.41 27.19
N GLU A 90 -0.07 17.97 27.56
CA GLU A 90 -1.26 18.74 27.82
C GLU A 90 -0.92 20.00 28.65
N GLU A 91 -0.80 21.16 28.01
CA GLU A 91 -1.12 22.42 28.68
C GLU A 91 -2.62 22.39 28.97
N ILE A 92 -2.96 21.92 30.18
CA ILE A 92 -4.31 21.82 30.70
C ILE A 92 -4.94 23.22 30.75
N ALA A 93 -5.59 23.61 29.65
CA ALA A 93 -6.45 24.78 29.56
C ALA A 93 -7.85 24.33 29.11
N PHE A 94 -8.72 24.08 30.10
CA PHE A 94 -10.17 23.86 29.98
C PHE A 94 -10.60 23.00 28.78
N ASP A 95 -10.32 21.70 28.87
CA ASP A 95 -10.81 20.73 27.90
C ASP A 95 -12.32 20.47 28.06
N SER A 96 -13.06 20.56 26.95
CA SER A 96 -14.43 20.08 26.87
C SER A 96 -14.39 18.55 26.83
N ALA A 97 -14.30 17.91 27.99
CA ALA A 97 -14.12 16.47 28.12
C ALA A 97 -15.18 15.67 27.33
N PHE A 98 -14.76 15.09 26.21
CA PHE A 98 -15.55 14.11 25.46
C PHE A 98 -15.58 12.80 26.25
N SER A 99 -16.70 12.52 26.92
CA SER A 99 -16.90 11.23 27.59
C SER A 99 -17.25 10.15 26.58
N LYS A 100 -16.24 9.42 26.08
CA LYS A 100 -16.45 8.24 25.24
C LYS A 100 -17.17 7.17 26.07
N LEU A 101 -18.44 6.91 25.77
CA LEU A 101 -19.23 5.87 26.45
C LEU A 101 -18.61 4.51 26.16
N ARG A 102 -18.17 3.82 27.22
CA ARG A 102 -17.53 2.49 27.17
C ARG A 102 -18.38 1.39 26.50
N MET A 103 -19.67 1.66 26.24
CA MET A 103 -20.65 0.75 25.64
C MET A 103 -20.92 1.03 24.14
N THR A 104 -20.37 2.10 23.55
CA THR A 104 -20.35 2.30 22.09
C THR A 104 -19.06 1.72 21.54
N GLY A 105 -18.87 0.42 21.77
CA GLY A 105 -17.78 -0.34 21.17
C GLY A 105 -18.16 -0.70 19.74
N SER A 106 -18.03 0.25 18.81
CA SER A 106 -17.77 -0.13 17.43
C SER A 106 -16.35 -0.69 17.44
N GLY A 107 -16.20 -1.98 17.71
CA GLY A 107 -14.91 -2.65 17.53
C GLY A 107 -14.40 -2.34 16.14
N GLU A 108 -13.10 -2.09 16.01
CA GLU A 108 -12.48 -1.76 14.73
C GLU A 108 -12.88 -2.82 13.70
N GLN A 109 -13.79 -2.45 12.80
CA GLN A 109 -14.37 -3.38 11.86
C GLN A 109 -13.40 -3.54 10.72
N ASP A 110 -12.85 -4.75 10.59
CA ASP A 110 -12.00 -5.11 9.47
C ASP A 110 -12.79 -4.97 8.15
N PRO A 111 -12.38 -4.08 7.23
CA PRO A 111 -13.08 -3.89 5.97
C PRO A 111 -12.71 -4.94 4.92
N VAL A 112 -11.70 -5.79 5.18
CA VAL A 112 -11.24 -6.88 4.30
C VAL A 112 -11.04 -8.19 5.11
N PRO A 113 -12.10 -8.70 5.77
CA PRO A 113 -12.00 -9.92 6.58
C PRO A 113 -11.73 -11.17 5.73
N GLU A 114 -12.05 -11.13 4.43
CA GLU A 114 -11.79 -12.23 3.49
C GLU A 114 -10.29 -12.44 3.20
N VAL A 115 -9.46 -11.42 3.44
CA VAL A 115 -8.02 -11.50 3.22
C VAL A 115 -7.32 -11.91 4.51
N ALA A 116 -6.89 -13.17 4.56
CA ALA A 116 -6.15 -13.73 5.69
C ALA A 116 -4.68 -13.30 5.75
N SER A 117 -4.07 -13.02 4.58
CA SER A 117 -2.68 -12.58 4.48
C SER A 117 -2.53 -11.62 3.30
N GLU A 118 -2.02 -10.42 3.60
CA GLU A 118 -1.76 -9.37 2.63
C GLU A 118 -0.74 -9.78 1.55
N THR A 119 0.28 -10.57 1.92
CA THR A 119 1.33 -11.04 1.01
C THR A 119 0.81 -12.07 0.02
N LEU A 120 -0.02 -13.01 0.47
CA LEU A 120 -0.64 -14.02 -0.39
C LEU A 120 -1.64 -13.39 -1.36
N PHE A 121 -2.43 -12.42 -0.89
CA PHE A 121 -3.36 -11.69 -1.75
C PHE A 121 -2.63 -10.94 -2.86
N LEU A 122 -1.53 -10.25 -2.52
CA LEU A 122 -0.69 -9.55 -3.49
C LEU A 122 -0.09 -10.52 -4.51
N ALA A 123 0.52 -11.63 -4.06
CA ALA A 123 1.14 -12.62 -4.93
C ALA A 123 0.14 -13.22 -5.93
N LYS A 124 -1.06 -13.57 -5.47
CA LYS A 124 -2.13 -14.08 -6.34
C LYS A 124 -2.61 -13.03 -7.33
N SER A 125 -2.84 -11.80 -6.87
CA SER A 125 -3.30 -10.70 -7.72
C SER A 125 -2.29 -10.32 -8.81
N LEU A 126 -0.98 -10.38 -8.51
CA LEU A 126 0.06 -10.17 -9.52
C LEU A 126 0.09 -11.31 -10.54
N ALA A 127 -0.04 -12.56 -10.08
CA ALA A 127 -0.01 -13.70 -10.98
C ALA A 127 -1.21 -13.71 -11.95
N ASP A 128 -2.40 -13.40 -11.45
CA ASP A 128 -3.61 -13.26 -12.29
C ASP A 128 -3.43 -12.12 -13.32
N LEU A 129 -2.78 -11.03 -12.93
CA LEU A 129 -2.45 -9.91 -13.82
C LEU A 129 -1.42 -10.31 -14.90
N CYS A 130 -0.37 -11.06 -14.53
CA CYS A 130 0.61 -11.59 -15.47
C CYS A 130 -0.01 -12.60 -16.44
N ALA A 131 -0.87 -13.50 -15.96
CA ALA A 131 -1.61 -14.42 -16.81
C ALA A 131 -2.54 -13.71 -17.80
N SER A 132 -3.11 -12.57 -17.40
CA SER A 132 -4.00 -11.77 -18.24
C SER A 132 -3.25 -11.01 -19.36
N GLN A 133 -1.99 -10.61 -19.14
CA GLN A 133 -1.15 -9.95 -20.14
C GLN A 133 0.30 -10.45 -20.06
N PRO A 134 0.58 -11.64 -20.62
CA PRO A 134 1.91 -12.24 -20.56
C PRO A 134 2.93 -11.34 -21.28
N GLY A 135 4.12 -11.20 -20.68
CA GLY A 135 5.25 -10.44 -21.23
C GLY A 135 5.30 -8.93 -20.90
N LYS A 136 4.18 -8.28 -20.56
CA LYS A 136 4.19 -6.85 -20.18
C LYS A 136 4.53 -6.65 -18.71
N TYR A 137 3.71 -7.20 -17.82
CA TYR A 137 3.84 -7.00 -16.37
C TYR A 137 5.07 -7.66 -15.74
N PRO A 138 5.50 -8.88 -16.13
CA PRO A 138 6.73 -9.48 -15.57
C PRO A 138 7.96 -8.59 -15.78
N ASN A 139 8.10 -7.98 -16.96
CA ASN A 139 9.18 -7.05 -17.27
C ASN A 139 9.05 -5.73 -16.50
N MET A 140 7.82 -5.20 -16.35
CA MET A 140 7.58 -4.01 -15.53
C MET A 140 7.89 -4.24 -14.05
N ILE A 141 7.56 -5.41 -13.50
CA ILE A 141 7.89 -5.80 -12.11
C ILE A 141 9.41 -5.85 -11.93
N ALA A 142 10.10 -6.55 -12.83
CA ALA A 142 11.56 -6.66 -12.78
C ALA A 142 12.24 -5.28 -12.88
N SER A 143 11.74 -4.40 -13.76
CA SER A 143 12.29 -3.06 -13.91
C SER A 143 11.96 -2.14 -12.73
N ALA A 144 10.77 -2.25 -12.14
CA ALA A 144 10.38 -1.46 -10.96
C ALA A 144 11.21 -1.83 -9.74
N LEU A 145 11.50 -3.12 -9.57
CA LEU A 145 12.27 -3.66 -8.45
C LEU A 145 13.78 -3.72 -8.72
N ALA A 146 14.26 -3.34 -9.91
CA ALA A 146 15.69 -3.33 -10.23
C ALA A 146 16.51 -2.43 -9.28
N GLY A 147 15.89 -1.37 -8.73
CA GLY A 147 16.49 -0.51 -7.70
C GLY A 147 16.50 -1.13 -6.28
N ARG A 148 15.88 -2.30 -6.09
CA ARG A 148 15.72 -2.97 -4.79
C ARG A 148 15.94 -4.49 -4.85
N PRO A 149 17.19 -4.93 -4.63
CA PRO A 149 17.51 -6.36 -4.67
C PRO A 149 16.88 -7.16 -3.52
N SER A 150 16.62 -6.54 -2.36
CA SER A 150 15.99 -7.19 -1.20
C SER A 150 14.52 -7.48 -1.47
N GLY A 151 13.78 -6.47 -1.97
CA GLY A 151 12.36 -6.60 -2.31
C GLY A 151 12.10 -7.65 -3.41
N GLN A 152 13.02 -7.80 -4.37
CA GLN A 152 12.88 -8.81 -5.42
C GLN A 152 12.99 -10.26 -4.87
N LYS A 153 13.85 -10.49 -3.87
CA LYS A 153 13.97 -11.81 -3.23
C LYS A 153 12.75 -12.15 -2.38
N GLU A 154 12.28 -11.19 -1.59
CA GLU A 154 11.09 -11.37 -0.75
C GLU A 154 9.83 -11.59 -1.59
N LEU A 155 9.68 -10.87 -2.71
CA LEU A 155 8.59 -11.11 -3.65
C LEU A 155 8.62 -12.54 -4.21
N GLN A 156 9.80 -13.07 -4.55
CA GLN A 156 9.92 -14.48 -4.95
C GLN A 156 9.54 -15.44 -3.82
N GLY A 157 9.87 -15.09 -2.57
CA GLY A 157 9.41 -15.81 -1.38
C GLY A 157 7.89 -15.82 -1.25
N PHE A 158 7.23 -14.68 -1.43
CA PHE A 158 5.77 -14.57 -1.38
C PHE A 158 5.09 -15.35 -2.51
N LEU A 159 5.64 -15.30 -3.73
CA LEU A 159 5.16 -16.09 -4.86
C LEU A 159 5.28 -17.60 -4.62
N ALA A 160 6.41 -18.04 -4.05
CA ALA A 160 6.63 -19.44 -3.67
C ALA A 160 5.67 -19.89 -2.56
N GLN A 161 5.43 -19.05 -1.55
CA GLN A 161 4.47 -19.33 -0.47
C GLN A 161 3.03 -19.41 -0.99
N ALA A 162 2.68 -18.58 -1.98
CA ALA A 162 1.38 -18.63 -2.64
C ALA A 162 1.26 -19.79 -3.63
N GLY A 163 2.36 -20.49 -3.96
CA GLY A 163 2.38 -21.57 -4.94
C GLY A 163 2.14 -21.09 -6.38
N VAL A 164 2.41 -19.81 -6.68
CA VAL A 164 2.13 -19.21 -7.99
C VAL A 164 3.41 -18.80 -8.70
N THR A 165 3.48 -19.09 -10.00
CA THR A 165 4.61 -18.71 -10.86
C THR A 165 4.16 -17.61 -11.83
N LEU A 166 4.96 -16.56 -11.97
CA LEU A 166 4.73 -15.53 -12.98
C LEU A 166 5.08 -16.12 -14.36
N VAL A 167 4.07 -16.32 -15.21
CA VAL A 167 4.20 -16.77 -16.61
C VAL A 167 4.13 -15.58 -17.56
#